data_AF-A0A6P6D0I3-F1
#
_entry.id   AF-A0A6P6D0I3-F1
#
_cell.length_a   1.000
_cell.length_b   1.000
_cell.length_c   1.000
_cell.angle_alpha   90.00
_cell.angle_beta   90.00
_cell.angle_gamma   90.00
#
_symmetry.space_group_name_H-M   'P 1'
#
loop_
_entity.id
_entity.type
_entity.pdbx_description
1 polymer ?
#
loop_
_entity_poly.entity_id
_entity_poly.type
_entity_poly.pdbx_seq_one_letter_code
_entity_poly.pdbx_strand_id
1 'polypeptide(L)'
;MAAFPRITIFFLVFSTLTHTVFSGALKHRDFSKWPKPPCKMYYPMEPDEDYPCPDVPAYVCATNGHTYKNECFFCVAQWELNNVEFHKYGKCD
;
A
#
# COMPACT_ATOMS: atom_id res chain seq x y z
N MET A 1 -26.64 -51.91 2.10
CA MET A 1 -25.50 -50.97 1.98
C MET A 1 -25.59 -50.01 3.16
N ALA A 2 -24.91 -50.31 4.27
CA ALA A 2 -24.98 -49.52 5.49
C ALA A 2 -23.98 -48.36 5.40
N ALA A 3 -24.46 -47.14 5.20
CA ALA A 3 -23.63 -45.96 5.31
C ALA A 3 -23.28 -45.76 6.79
N PHE A 4 -22.00 -45.95 7.13
CA PHE A 4 -21.51 -45.75 8.50
C PHE A 4 -21.74 -44.28 8.90
N PRO A 5 -22.63 -43.99 9.87
CA PRO A 5 -23.05 -42.63 10.20
C PRO A 5 -21.87 -41.76 10.65
N ARG A 6 -20.81 -42.37 11.16
CA ARG A 6 -19.58 -41.71 11.59
C ARG A 6 -18.82 -41.07 10.43
N ILE A 7 -18.78 -41.72 9.26
CA ILE A 7 -18.04 -41.25 8.09
C ILE A 7 -18.72 -39.99 7.50
N THR A 8 -20.06 -40.02 7.37
CA THR A 8 -20.85 -38.87 6.93
C THR A 8 -20.79 -37.69 7.90
N ILE A 9 -20.80 -37.94 9.21
CA ILE A 9 -20.62 -36.89 10.22
C ILE A 9 -19.24 -36.21 10.08
N PHE A 10 -18.17 -36.99 9.89
CA PHE A 10 -16.83 -36.42 9.66
C PHE A 10 -16.80 -35.54 8.40
N PHE A 11 -17.37 -36.00 7.29
CA PHE A 11 -17.42 -35.20 6.05
C PHE A 11 -18.18 -33.89 6.23
N LEU A 12 -19.33 -33.89 6.92
CA LEU A 12 -20.10 -32.67 7.16
C LEU A 12 -19.38 -31.68 8.08
N VAL A 13 -18.64 -32.17 9.08
CA VAL A 13 -17.80 -31.34 9.97
C VAL A 13 -16.62 -30.73 9.23
N PHE A 14 -15.98 -31.48 8.32
CA PHE A 14 -14.89 -30.96 7.48
C PHE A 14 -15.40 -29.90 6.48
N SER A 15 -16.56 -30.11 5.87
CA SER A 15 -17.15 -29.16 4.91
C SER A 15 -17.50 -27.82 5.55
N THR A 16 -17.98 -27.79 6.80
CA THR A 16 -18.30 -26.52 7.49
C THR A 16 -17.06 -25.82 8.04
N LEU A 17 -16.02 -26.57 8.40
CA LEU A 17 -14.75 -26.02 8.90
C LEU A 17 -13.96 -25.29 7.81
N THR A 18 -14.02 -25.73 6.54
CA THR A 18 -13.31 -25.06 5.44
C THR A 18 -13.91 -23.70 5.08
N HIS A 19 -15.23 -23.50 5.27
CA HIS A 19 -15.89 -22.21 5.00
C HIS A 19 -15.62 -21.17 6.10
N THR A 20 -15.40 -21.58 7.35
CA THR A 20 -15.12 -20.65 8.45
C THR A 20 -13.66 -20.19 8.48
N VAL A 21 -12.73 -20.99 7.95
CA VAL A 21 -11.29 -20.67 7.93
C VAL A 21 -10.91 -19.76 6.76
N PHE A 22 -11.58 -19.86 5.59
CA PHE A 22 -11.16 -19.09 4.40
C PHE A 22 -11.58 -17.61 4.43
N SER A 23 -12.66 -17.27 5.11
CA SER A 23 -13.19 -15.89 5.15
C SER A 23 -12.54 -15.00 6.23
N GLY A 24 -11.63 -15.54 7.05
CA GLY A 24 -11.19 -14.89 8.30
C GLY A 24 -9.84 -14.15 8.30
N ALA A 25 -8.98 -14.30 7.29
CA ALA A 25 -7.57 -13.89 7.43
C ALA A 25 -6.96 -12.97 6.37
N LEU A 26 -7.68 -12.60 5.30
CA LEU A 26 -7.22 -11.57 4.36
C LEU A 26 -7.89 -10.23 4.71
N LYS A 27 -7.35 -9.55 5.74
CA LYS A 27 -7.63 -8.11 5.90
C LYS A 27 -7.12 -7.40 4.65
N HIS A 28 -8.02 -7.06 3.74
CA HIS A 28 -7.68 -6.25 2.58
C HIS A 28 -7.03 -4.96 3.08
N ARG A 29 -5.82 -4.64 2.59
CA ARG A 29 -5.20 -3.36 2.89
C ARG A 29 -6.07 -2.27 2.28
N ASP A 30 -6.66 -1.44 3.13
CA ASP A 30 -7.44 -0.30 2.68
C ASP A 30 -6.47 0.85 2.33
N PHE A 31 -6.16 0.97 1.04
CA PHE A 31 -5.25 2.00 0.53
C PHE A 31 -5.82 3.42 0.69
N SER A 32 -7.13 3.57 0.87
CA SER A 32 -7.74 4.89 1.10
C SER A 32 -7.30 5.52 2.43
N LYS A 33 -6.80 4.70 3.37
CA LYS A 33 -6.34 5.14 4.68
C LYS A 33 -4.82 5.30 4.76
N TRP A 34 -4.08 5.09 3.67
CA TRP A 34 -2.62 5.20 3.72
C TRP A 34 -2.19 6.64 4.04
N PRO A 35 -1.25 6.86 4.98
CA PRO A 35 -0.81 8.20 5.33
C PRO A 35 -0.09 8.89 4.16
N LYS A 36 -0.09 10.22 4.14
CA LYS A 36 0.72 11.01 3.21
C LYS A 36 2.22 10.68 3.39
N PRO A 37 3.05 10.87 2.35
CA PRO A 37 4.50 10.69 2.45
C PRO A 37 5.09 11.49 3.61
N PRO A 38 6.02 10.92 4.40
CA PRO A 38 6.62 11.58 5.56
C PRO A 38 7.71 12.59 5.14
N CYS A 39 7.34 13.63 4.40
CA CYS A 39 8.30 14.52 3.72
C CYS A 39 9.33 15.21 4.59
N LYS A 40 9.04 15.43 5.87
CA LYS A 40 10.03 15.95 6.83
C LYS A 40 11.29 15.10 6.96
N MET A 41 11.24 13.81 6.62
CA MET A 41 12.42 12.93 6.62
C MET A 41 13.27 13.05 5.36
N TYR A 42 12.71 13.57 4.27
CA TYR A 42 13.40 13.70 2.97
C TYR A 42 13.89 15.12 2.70
N TYR A 43 13.47 16.09 3.50
CA TYR A 43 13.93 17.46 3.36
C TYR A 43 15.42 17.56 3.74
N PRO A 44 16.19 18.35 2.99
CA PRO A 44 17.60 18.50 3.26
C PRO A 44 17.75 19.36 4.52
N MET A 45 18.72 19.03 5.35
CA MET A 45 19.06 19.88 6.50
C MET A 45 19.79 21.15 6.06
N GLU A 46 20.51 21.10 4.93
CA GLU A 46 21.30 22.20 4.37
C GLU A 46 21.05 22.32 2.85
N PRO A 47 21.03 23.55 2.29
CA PRO A 47 20.66 23.78 0.89
C PRO A 47 21.69 23.29 -0.13
N ASP A 48 22.90 22.95 0.29
CA ASP A 48 24.03 22.60 -0.59
C ASP A 48 24.27 21.08 -0.69
N GLU A 49 23.46 20.26 0.01
CA GLU A 49 23.59 18.81 -0.05
C GLU A 49 22.81 18.22 -1.23
N ASP A 50 23.42 17.24 -1.91
CA ASP A 50 22.72 16.40 -2.88
C ASP A 50 21.58 15.63 -2.19
N TYR A 51 20.47 15.42 -2.89
CA TYR A 51 19.36 14.60 -2.41
C TYR A 51 19.59 13.12 -2.80
N PRO A 52 20.06 12.23 -1.90
CA PRO A 52 20.30 10.83 -2.24
C PRO A 52 18.97 10.06 -2.28
N CYS A 53 18.09 10.40 -3.22
CA CYS A 53 16.88 9.63 -3.44
C CYS A 53 17.23 8.28 -4.09
N PRO A 54 16.75 7.15 -3.53
CA PRO A 54 17.01 5.85 -4.11
C PRO A 54 16.34 5.76 -5.48
N ASP A 55 16.99 5.09 -6.43
CA ASP A 55 16.46 4.94 -7.79
C ASP A 55 15.42 3.79 -7.91
N VAL A 56 14.66 3.55 -6.84
CA VAL A 56 13.66 2.47 -6.76
C VAL A 56 12.27 3.03 -7.09
N PRO A 57 11.52 2.40 -8.02
CA PRO A 57 10.18 2.85 -8.38
C PRO A 57 9.15 2.49 -7.30
N ALA A 58 8.54 3.51 -6.72
CA ALA A 58 7.43 3.46 -5.76
C ALA A 58 6.53 4.68 -5.99
N TYR A 59 5.89 4.73 -7.16
CA TYR A 59 5.32 5.96 -7.72
C TYR A 59 4.36 6.71 -6.78
N VAL A 60 4.39 8.04 -6.89
CA VAL A 60 3.50 8.97 -6.18
C VAL A 60 2.92 9.96 -7.19
N CYS A 61 1.61 10.18 -7.14
CA CYS A 61 0.92 11.17 -7.95
C CYS A 61 0.67 12.45 -7.15
N ALA A 62 0.99 13.59 -7.74
CA ALA A 62 0.68 14.91 -7.20
C ALA A 62 -0.63 15.48 -7.78
N THR A 63 -1.20 16.47 -7.09
CA THR A 63 -2.44 17.15 -7.51
C THR A 63 -2.31 17.90 -8.84
N ASN A 64 -1.08 18.23 -9.23
CA ASN A 64 -0.77 18.85 -10.53
C ASN A 64 -0.67 17.84 -11.69
N GLY A 65 -0.95 16.55 -11.45
CA GLY A 65 -0.91 15.49 -12.47
C GLY A 65 0.50 14.95 -12.76
N HIS A 66 1.54 15.44 -12.07
CA HIS A 66 2.89 14.92 -12.22
C HIS A 66 3.10 13.64 -11.39
N THR A 67 3.70 12.63 -12.02
CA THR A 67 4.07 11.37 -11.37
C THR A 67 5.54 11.41 -10.96
N TYR A 68 5.79 11.22 -9.67
CA TYR A 68 7.13 11.10 -9.10
C TYR A 68 7.51 9.63 -8.95
N LYS A 69 8.80 9.31 -9.17
CA LYS A 69 9.30 7.94 -9.13
C LYS A 69 9.13 7.29 -7.76
N ASN A 70 9.31 8.05 -6.69
CA ASN A 70 9.04 7.65 -5.31
C ASN A 70 8.77 8.84 -4.39
N GLU A 71 8.49 8.55 -3.13
CA GLU A 71 8.22 9.55 -2.09
C GLU A 71 9.37 10.53 -1.86
N CYS A 72 10.63 10.10 -1.98
CA CYS A 72 11.78 10.99 -1.83
C CYS A 72 11.75 12.07 -2.92
N PHE A 73 11.68 11.67 -4.20
CA PHE A 73 11.59 12.63 -5.31
C PHE A 73 10.36 13.55 -5.22
N PHE A 74 9.22 13.02 -4.77
CA PHE A 74 8.03 13.82 -4.52
C PHE A 74 8.25 14.89 -3.45
N CYS A 75 8.85 14.52 -2.31
CA CYS A 75 9.07 15.41 -1.19
C CYS A 75 10.13 16.47 -1.49
N VAL A 76 11.20 16.12 -2.21
CA VAL A 76 12.19 17.09 -2.70
C VAL A 76 11.53 18.14 -3.59
N ALA A 77 10.72 17.70 -4.56
CA ALA A 77 9.99 18.64 -5.43
C ALA A 77 8.98 19.50 -4.65
N GLN A 78 8.33 18.95 -3.63
CA GLN A 78 7.45 19.71 -2.73
C GLN A 78 8.19 20.80 -1.95
N TRP A 79 9.41 20.49 -1.49
CA TRP A 79 10.29 21.44 -0.82
C TRP A 79 10.74 22.57 -1.76
N GLU A 80 11.10 22.24 -3.00
CA GLU A 80 11.62 23.20 -3.97
C GLU A 80 10.53 24.10 -4.59
N LEU A 81 9.37 23.53 -4.92
CA LEU A 81 8.40 24.19 -5.81
C LEU A 81 7.14 24.72 -5.11
N ASN A 82 6.93 24.45 -3.81
CA ASN A 82 5.77 24.85 -2.98
C ASN A 82 4.34 24.54 -3.53
N ASN A 83 4.21 24.12 -4.79
CA ASN A 83 2.95 23.83 -5.50
C ASN A 83 2.87 22.36 -5.94
N VAL A 84 3.46 21.47 -5.15
CA VAL A 84 3.37 20.03 -5.34
C VAL A 84 2.65 19.48 -4.12
N GLU A 85 1.37 19.14 -4.25
CA GLU A 85 0.60 18.51 -3.18
C GLU A 85 0.37 17.03 -3.49
N PHE A 86 0.36 16.19 -2.44
CA PHE A 86 0.11 14.76 -2.56
C PHE A 86 -1.33 14.50 -2.99
N HIS A 87 -1.52 13.70 -4.05
CA HIS A 87 -2.84 13.25 -4.49
C HIS A 87 -3.10 11.79 -4.09
N LYS A 88 -2.27 10.86 -4.59
CA LYS A 88 -2.40 9.42 -4.31
C LYS A 88 -1.05 8.70 -4.47
N TYR A 89 -0.92 7.53 -3.84
CA TYR A 89 0.13 6.59 -4.22
C TYR A 89 -0.18 5.95 -5.58
N GLY A 90 0.88 5.61 -6.33
CA GLY A 90 0.80 5.14 -7.70
C GLY A 90 1.09 6.24 -8.72
N LYS A 91 0.95 5.90 -10.00
CA LYS A 91 1.04 6.87 -11.09
C LYS A 91 -0.21 7.75 -11.13
N CYS A 92 -0.09 8.93 -11.71
CA CYS A 92 -1.26 9.66 -12.16
C CYS A 92 -1.95 8.93 -13.31
N ASP A 93 -3.22 9.26 -13.53
CA ASP A 93 -4.07 8.63 -14.55
C ASP A 93 -3.72 9.07 -15.96
#